data_AF-A0AA39HCQ7-F1
#
_entry.id   AF-A0AA39HCQ7-F1
#
_cell.length_a   1.000
_cell.length_b   1.000
_cell.length_c   1.000
_cell.angle_alpha   90.00
_cell.angle_beta   90.00
_cell.angle_gamma   90.00
#
_symmetry.space_group_name_H-M   'P 1'
#
loop_
_entity.id
_entity.type
_entity.pdbx_description
1 polymer ?
#
loop_
_entity_poly.entity_id
_entity_poly.type
_entity_poly.pdbx_seq_one_letter_code
_entity_poly.pdbx_strand_id
1 'polypeptide(L)'
;MPGIKKQKSLSSTCGQEAVHVLISLMGEHPDLYSVGVTSERNLSPQCKKLFDGVMKKMRMQFNRADLDDHLVWRCWYNLRSTYMRGVSSARWAPHLNFLRTCRTELARKQASRRSREPQETTPEPLIDVETPISTPIVQAPFHTPNVGCVPTHEGPHFGPLESESSFFREQFQEDWMKIAGSKGGHARLRSVQRKILEIISVVCDNRHFSQKRTDSARSKKKSPAKRSSKNNLHEPQTPNVVTESAVEPKFAGNRAPPVPPINPYPSTPAAKPQTVPPRPKDPNINDYEDFLPLCLRKKQ
;
A
#
# COMPACT_ATOMS: atom_id res chain seq x y z
N MET A 1 34.55 -4.15 -13.61
CA MET A 1 33.39 -3.55 -12.91
C MET A 1 32.22 -3.51 -13.89
N PRO A 2 31.21 -4.37 -13.77
CA PRO A 2 30.05 -4.34 -14.66
C PRO A 2 29.34 -2.98 -14.50
N GLY A 3 29.20 -2.25 -15.61
CA GLY A 3 28.54 -0.95 -15.61
C GLY A 3 27.08 -1.09 -15.19
N ILE A 4 26.67 -0.36 -14.15
CA ILE A 4 25.28 -0.33 -13.70
C ILE A 4 24.45 0.31 -14.81
N LYS A 5 23.71 -0.50 -15.58
CA LYS A 5 22.77 0.00 -16.59
C LYS A 5 21.69 0.80 -15.86
N LYS A 6 21.59 2.10 -16.14
CA LYS A 6 20.52 2.95 -15.59
C LYS A 6 19.17 2.37 -16.00
N GLN A 7 18.28 2.14 -15.04
CA GLN A 7 16.93 1.68 -15.35
C GLN A 7 16.24 2.70 -16.26
N LYS A 8 15.63 2.21 -17.35
CA LYS A 8 14.81 3.05 -18.23
C LYS A 8 13.62 3.59 -17.42
N SER A 9 13.32 4.87 -17.58
CA SER A 9 12.16 5.53 -16.95
C SER A 9 11.23 6.09 -18.03
N LEU A 10 9.94 6.20 -17.74
CA LEU A 10 8.99 6.80 -18.69
C LEU A 10 9.41 8.23 -19.06
N SER A 11 9.83 9.01 -18.06
CA SER A 11 10.32 10.38 -18.24
C SER A 11 11.57 10.49 -19.10
N SER A 12 12.47 9.50 -19.06
CA SER A 12 13.66 9.48 -19.93
C SER A 12 13.35 9.05 -21.35
N THR A 13 12.32 8.22 -21.53
CA THR A 13 11.96 7.64 -22.83
C THR A 13 11.01 8.53 -23.64
N CYS A 14 10.04 9.19 -22.97
CA CYS A 14 8.97 9.97 -23.61
C CYS A 14 8.89 11.42 -23.08
N GLY A 15 9.78 11.83 -22.19
CA GLY A 15 9.74 13.17 -21.58
C GLY A 15 8.77 13.26 -20.40
N GLN A 16 8.77 14.43 -19.75
CA GLN A 16 7.96 14.67 -18.56
C GLN A 16 6.47 14.82 -18.87
N GLU A 17 6.12 15.31 -20.06
CA GLU A 17 4.73 15.42 -20.53
C GLU A 17 4.03 14.06 -20.57
N ALA A 18 4.75 12.98 -20.88
CA ALA A 18 4.21 11.62 -20.83
C ALA A 18 3.74 11.21 -19.43
N VAL A 19 4.40 11.73 -18.38
CA VAL A 19 3.98 11.48 -16.99
C VAL A 19 2.70 12.26 -16.67
N HIS A 20 2.58 13.51 -17.13
CA HIS A 20 1.36 14.30 -16.97
C HIS A 20 0.16 13.65 -17.69
N VAL A 21 0.36 13.22 -18.94
CA VAL A 21 -0.65 12.48 -19.71
C VAL A 21 -1.04 11.19 -18.99
N LEU A 22 -0.07 10.40 -18.53
CA LEU A 22 -0.34 9.18 -17.77
C LEU A 22 -1.20 9.45 -16.53
N ILE A 23 -0.87 10.50 -15.76
CA ILE A 23 -1.65 10.87 -14.57
C ILE A 23 -3.09 11.25 -14.95
N SER A 24 -3.27 12.04 -16.02
CA SER A 24 -4.59 12.44 -16.52
C SER A 24 -5.42 11.22 -16.93
N LEU A 25 -4.84 10.31 -17.73
CA LEU A 25 -5.52 9.11 -18.21
C LEU A 25 -5.88 8.16 -17.07
N MET A 26 -4.99 7.99 -16.09
CA MET A 26 -5.30 7.21 -14.89
C MET A 26 -6.41 7.89 -14.08
N GLY A 27 -6.44 9.22 -14.04
CA GLY A 27 -7.50 10.04 -13.44
C GLY A 27 -8.92 9.73 -13.95
N GLU A 28 -9.06 9.13 -15.13
CA GLU A 28 -10.36 8.73 -15.72
C GLU A 28 -10.84 7.34 -15.25
N HIS A 29 -9.99 6.56 -14.58
CA HIS A 29 -10.23 5.14 -14.30
C HIS A 29 -10.06 4.79 -12.81
N PRO A 30 -11.06 5.07 -11.96
CA PRO A 30 -10.98 4.88 -10.51
C PRO A 30 -10.73 3.44 -10.06
N ASP A 31 -11.13 2.46 -10.84
CA ASP A 31 -10.88 1.04 -10.58
C ASP A 31 -9.38 0.73 -10.48
N LEU A 32 -8.54 1.47 -11.21
CA LEU A 32 -7.07 1.32 -11.18
C LEU A 32 -6.44 1.88 -9.89
N TYR A 33 -7.19 2.59 -9.05
CA TYR A 33 -6.67 3.23 -7.82
C TYR A 33 -6.59 2.28 -6.64
N SER A 34 -7.22 1.11 -6.72
CA SER A 34 -7.21 0.11 -5.64
C SER A 34 -6.25 -1.04 -5.93
N VAL A 35 -5.76 -1.16 -7.16
CA VAL A 35 -4.88 -2.25 -7.61
C VAL A 35 -3.57 -2.31 -6.83
N GLY A 36 -3.30 -3.39 -6.10
CA GLY A 36 -2.08 -3.54 -5.29
C GLY A 36 -0.87 -4.13 -6.03
N VAL A 37 -1.01 -4.53 -7.30
CA VAL A 37 0.03 -5.32 -7.99
C VAL A 37 1.14 -4.47 -8.59
N THR A 38 2.39 -4.93 -8.47
CA THR A 38 3.59 -4.28 -9.01
C THR A 38 3.82 -4.53 -10.50
N SER A 39 3.25 -5.61 -11.03
CA SER A 39 3.38 -6.03 -12.42
C SER A 39 2.03 -5.95 -13.14
N GLU A 40 2.04 -5.41 -14.35
CA GLU A 40 0.88 -5.29 -15.23
C GLU A 40 0.32 -6.65 -15.65
N ARG A 41 1.15 -7.70 -15.60
CA ARG A 41 0.74 -9.07 -15.95
C ARG A 41 -0.19 -9.68 -14.90
N ASN A 42 -0.13 -9.17 -13.68
CA ASN A 42 -0.93 -9.67 -12.56
C ASN A 42 -2.22 -8.85 -12.37
N LEU A 43 -2.59 -8.01 -13.36
CA LEU A 43 -3.84 -7.27 -13.34
C LEU A 43 -5.03 -8.21 -13.51
N SER A 44 -6.12 -7.94 -12.78
CA SER A 44 -7.39 -8.60 -13.07
C SER A 44 -7.82 -8.31 -14.52
N PRO A 45 -8.55 -9.21 -15.19
CA PRO A 45 -8.94 -9.02 -16.60
C PRO A 45 -9.65 -7.68 -16.85
N GLN A 46 -10.49 -7.24 -15.91
CA GLN A 46 -11.15 -5.92 -15.98
C GLN A 46 -10.15 -4.77 -15.91
N CYS A 47 -9.24 -4.78 -14.94
CA CYS A 47 -8.21 -3.74 -14.81
C CYS A 47 -7.24 -3.74 -16.00
N LYS A 48 -6.92 -4.93 -16.53
CA LYS A 48 -6.08 -5.08 -17.72
C LYS A 48 -6.72 -4.40 -18.93
N LYS A 49 -8.01 -4.62 -19.17
CA LYS A 49 -8.77 -3.94 -20.25
C LYS A 49 -8.73 -2.42 -20.13
N LEU A 50 -8.90 -1.87 -18.91
CA LEU A 50 -8.80 -0.43 -18.67
C LEU A 50 -7.39 0.09 -18.95
N PHE A 51 -6.38 -0.63 -18.45
CA PHE A 51 -4.98 -0.28 -18.66
C PHE A 51 -4.57 -0.35 -20.14
N ASP A 52 -5.05 -1.33 -20.90
CA ASP A 52 -4.82 -1.44 -22.34
C ASP A 52 -5.42 -0.23 -23.09
N GLY A 53 -6.56 0.30 -22.61
CA GLY A 53 -7.13 1.56 -23.08
C GLY A 53 -6.21 2.76 -22.83
N VAL A 54 -5.61 2.86 -21.64
CA VAL A 54 -4.60 3.88 -21.32
C VAL A 54 -3.37 3.75 -22.21
N MET A 55 -2.85 2.53 -22.41
CA MET A 55 -1.71 2.26 -23.29
C MET A 55 -2.01 2.66 -24.73
N LYS A 56 -3.20 2.35 -25.25
CA LYS A 56 -3.61 2.77 -26.60
C LYS A 56 -3.56 4.30 -26.75
N LYS A 57 -4.14 5.05 -25.80
CA LYS A 57 -4.12 6.52 -25.82
C LYS A 57 -2.69 7.08 -25.74
N MET A 58 -1.85 6.53 -24.86
CA MET A 58 -0.44 6.91 -24.73
C MET A 58 0.34 6.69 -26.04
N ARG A 59 0.22 5.50 -26.65
CA ARG A 59 0.92 5.17 -27.90
C ARG A 59 0.51 6.10 -29.05
N MET A 60 -0.78 6.44 -29.13
CA MET A 60 -1.30 7.40 -30.12
C MET A 60 -0.75 8.81 -29.89
N GLN A 61 -0.76 9.31 -28.65
CA GLN A 61 -0.36 10.69 -28.35
C GLN A 61 1.13 10.96 -28.55
N PHE A 62 1.99 9.97 -28.30
CA PHE A 62 3.43 10.10 -28.44
C PHE A 62 3.98 9.49 -29.75
N ASN A 63 3.11 8.95 -30.61
CA ASN A 63 3.48 8.23 -31.83
C ASN A 63 4.55 7.14 -31.60
N ARG A 64 4.42 6.38 -30.50
CA ARG A 64 5.36 5.31 -30.12
C ARG A 64 4.67 3.97 -30.01
N ALA A 65 4.79 3.14 -31.04
CA ALA A 65 4.29 1.77 -31.03
C ALA A 65 5.06 0.85 -30.08
N ASP A 66 6.33 1.17 -29.82
CA ASP A 66 7.28 0.41 -28.99
C ASP A 66 7.22 0.74 -27.49
N LEU A 67 6.19 1.49 -27.05
CA LEU A 67 6.07 1.87 -25.66
C LEU A 67 5.76 0.64 -24.78
N ASP A 68 6.74 0.29 -23.95
CA ASP A 68 6.68 -0.84 -23.03
C ASP A 68 5.61 -0.64 -21.92
N ASP A 69 4.66 -1.56 -21.87
CA ASP A 69 3.58 -1.62 -20.88
C ASP A 69 4.12 -1.64 -19.45
N HIS A 70 5.18 -2.43 -19.21
CA HIS A 70 5.77 -2.57 -17.89
C HIS A 70 6.35 -1.25 -17.40
N LEU A 71 6.97 -0.48 -18.31
CA LEU A 71 7.53 0.84 -18.00
C LEU A 71 6.46 1.83 -17.56
N VAL A 72 5.33 1.86 -18.27
CA VAL A 72 4.20 2.75 -17.97
C VAL A 72 3.52 2.35 -16.66
N TRP A 73 3.27 1.05 -16.47
CA TRP A 73 2.68 0.54 -15.24
C TRP A 73 3.56 0.81 -14.02
N ARG A 74 4.87 0.52 -14.12
CA ARG A 74 5.84 0.80 -13.05
C ARG A 74 5.89 2.29 -12.70
N CYS A 75 5.80 3.18 -13.70
CA CYS A 75 5.74 4.62 -13.46
C CYS A 75 4.48 5.00 -12.67
N TRP A 76 3.30 4.51 -13.08
CA TRP A 76 2.04 4.72 -12.38
C TRP A 76 2.06 4.18 -10.93
N TYR A 77 2.50 2.93 -10.75
CA TYR A 77 2.61 2.28 -9.45
C TYR A 77 3.47 3.11 -8.48
N ASN A 78 4.62 3.61 -8.94
CA ASN A 78 5.51 4.44 -8.14
C ASN A 78 4.87 5.77 -7.74
N LEU A 79 4.19 6.46 -8.67
CA LEU A 79 3.48 7.72 -8.38
C LEU A 79 2.39 7.50 -7.33
N ARG A 80 1.57 6.48 -7.51
CA ARG A 80 0.50 6.15 -6.58
C ARG A 80 1.06 5.74 -5.21
N SER A 81 2.04 4.85 -5.16
CA SER A 81 2.63 4.36 -3.91
C SER A 81 3.27 5.48 -3.10
N THR A 82 4.05 6.36 -3.73
CA THR A 82 4.65 7.52 -3.06
C THR A 82 3.60 8.52 -2.58
N TYR A 83 2.52 8.75 -3.33
CA TYR A 83 1.40 9.59 -2.91
C TYR A 83 0.65 9.01 -1.71
N MET A 84 0.33 7.71 -1.73
CA MET A 84 -0.36 7.04 -0.61
C MET A 84 0.47 7.07 0.67
N ARG A 85 1.80 7.00 0.56
CA ARG A 85 2.74 7.14 1.69
C ARG A 85 2.92 8.59 2.16
N GLY A 86 2.41 9.58 1.43
CA GLY A 86 2.59 11.00 1.76
C GLY A 86 3.99 11.55 1.43
N VAL A 87 4.76 10.87 0.57
CA VAL A 87 6.12 11.26 0.16
C VAL A 87 6.21 11.58 -1.34
N SER A 88 5.07 11.96 -1.94
CA SER A 88 5.05 12.36 -3.35
C SER A 88 5.84 13.66 -3.55
N SER A 89 6.51 13.78 -4.69
CA SER A 89 7.19 15.02 -5.07
C SER A 89 6.18 16.16 -5.20
N ALA A 90 6.59 17.37 -4.77
CA ALA A 90 5.82 18.60 -4.93
C ALA A 90 5.40 18.84 -6.40
N ARG A 91 6.18 18.30 -7.36
CA ARG A 91 5.87 18.37 -8.79
C ARG A 91 4.60 17.60 -9.15
N TRP A 92 4.40 16.41 -8.59
CA TRP A 92 3.33 15.49 -9.01
C TRP A 92 2.11 15.54 -8.09
N ALA A 93 2.30 15.91 -6.82
CA ALA A 93 1.25 15.91 -5.81
C ALA A 93 -0.02 16.69 -6.22
N PRO A 94 0.04 17.89 -6.84
CA PRO A 94 -1.17 18.62 -7.24
C PRO A 94 -2.03 17.88 -8.28
N HIS A 95 -1.40 17.08 -9.14
CA HIS A 95 -2.08 16.33 -10.19
C HIS A 95 -2.69 15.02 -9.71
N LEU A 96 -2.29 14.55 -8.52
CA LEU A 96 -2.75 13.31 -7.91
C LEU A 96 -3.89 13.53 -6.90
N ASN A 97 -4.55 14.71 -6.94
CA ASN A 97 -5.63 15.05 -6.02
C ASN A 97 -6.82 14.08 -6.08
N PHE A 98 -7.08 13.46 -7.24
CA PHE A 98 -8.12 12.43 -7.37
C PHE A 98 -7.85 11.19 -6.49
N LEU A 99 -6.60 10.92 -6.13
CA LEU A 99 -6.25 9.83 -5.19
C LEU A 99 -6.55 10.18 -3.73
N ARG A 100 -6.90 11.43 -3.41
CA ARG A 100 -7.22 11.85 -2.03
C ARG A 100 -8.39 11.07 -1.45
N THR A 101 -9.43 10.83 -2.26
CA THR A 101 -10.61 10.04 -1.88
C THR A 101 -10.23 8.60 -1.53
N CYS A 102 -9.31 7.99 -2.28
CA CYS A 102 -8.81 6.65 -1.96
C CYS A 102 -8.02 6.62 -0.65
N ARG A 103 -7.25 7.67 -0.37
CA ARG A 103 -6.49 7.79 0.89
C ARG A 103 -7.42 7.93 2.10
N THR A 104 -8.47 8.75 2.00
CA THR A 104 -9.46 8.89 3.08
C THR A 104 -10.22 7.60 3.33
N GLU A 105 -10.61 6.89 2.26
CA GLU A 105 -11.27 5.58 2.39
C GLU A 105 -10.37 4.52 3.01
N LEU A 106 -9.09 4.47 2.63
CA LEU A 106 -8.13 3.55 3.24
C LEU A 106 -7.93 3.85 4.73
N ALA A 107 -7.80 5.13 5.09
CA ALA A 107 -7.69 5.56 6.48
C ALA A 107 -8.96 5.19 7.29
N ARG A 108 -10.15 5.39 6.72
CA ARG A 108 -11.44 5.01 7.32
C ARG A 108 -11.52 3.49 7.56
N LYS A 109 -11.16 2.68 6.56
CA LYS A 109 -11.11 1.21 6.69
C LYS A 109 -10.10 0.73 7.73
N GLN A 110 -8.94 1.40 7.84
CA GLN A 110 -7.95 1.10 8.86
C GLN A 110 -8.45 1.47 10.27
N ALA A 111 -9.09 2.64 10.42
CA ALA A 111 -9.69 3.06 11.68
C ALA A 111 -10.79 2.07 12.13
N SER A 112 -11.67 1.64 11.22
CA SER A 112 -12.72 0.66 11.55
C SER A 112 -12.16 -0.71 11.97
N ARG A 113 -11.02 -1.12 11.41
CA ARG A 113 -10.34 -2.36 11.82
C ARG A 113 -9.73 -2.26 13.22
N ARG A 114 -9.20 -1.10 13.59
CA ARG A 114 -8.69 -0.84 14.95
C ARG A 114 -9.80 -0.79 15.99
N SER A 115 -10.94 -0.18 15.67
CA SER A 115 -12.09 -0.16 16.59
C SER A 115 -12.75 -1.53 16.78
N ARG A 116 -12.48 -2.48 15.88
CA ARG A 116 -12.91 -3.88 15.99
C ARG A 116 -11.86 -4.78 16.65
N GLU A 117 -10.81 -4.22 17.25
CA GLU A 117 -9.96 -4.97 18.17
C GLU A 117 -10.91 -5.71 19.12
N PRO A 118 -10.93 -7.05 19.08
CA PRO A 118 -11.89 -7.83 19.83
C PRO A 118 -11.79 -7.34 21.26
N GLN A 119 -12.89 -6.79 21.80
CA GLN A 119 -12.99 -6.67 23.23
C GLN A 119 -12.76 -8.08 23.73
N GLU A 120 -11.58 -8.26 24.30
CA GLU A 120 -11.11 -9.47 24.95
C GLU A 120 -12.32 -9.97 25.73
N THR A 121 -12.92 -11.04 25.20
CA THR A 121 -14.08 -11.68 25.78
C THR A 121 -13.66 -11.95 27.20
N THR A 122 -14.17 -11.11 28.10
CA THR A 122 -13.88 -11.21 29.52
C THR A 122 -14.21 -12.64 29.85
N PRO A 123 -13.22 -13.46 30.27
CA PRO A 123 -13.44 -14.88 30.43
C PRO A 123 -14.65 -15.04 31.31
N GLU A 124 -15.72 -15.60 30.73
CA GLU A 124 -16.92 -15.92 31.48
C GLU A 124 -16.46 -16.75 32.67
N PRO A 125 -16.87 -16.39 33.90
CA PRO A 125 -16.56 -17.21 35.05
C PRO A 125 -17.10 -18.61 34.78
N LEU A 126 -16.19 -19.57 34.70
CA LEU A 126 -16.43 -20.99 34.56
C LEU A 126 -17.47 -21.41 35.62
N ILE A 127 -18.73 -21.49 35.22
CA ILE A 127 -19.77 -22.11 36.04
C ILE A 127 -19.67 -23.59 35.72
N ASP A 128 -19.15 -24.37 36.66
CA ASP A 128 -19.19 -25.83 36.63
C ASP A 128 -20.66 -26.26 36.54
N VAL A 129 -21.10 -26.64 35.34
CA VAL A 129 -22.37 -27.34 35.14
C VAL A 129 -22.02 -28.80 34.89
N GLU A 130 -21.93 -29.57 35.98
CA GLU A 130 -22.04 -31.02 35.94
C GLU A 130 -23.34 -31.40 35.23
N THR A 131 -23.23 -31.86 33.98
CA THR A 131 -24.35 -32.48 33.28
C THR A 131 -24.06 -33.97 33.13
N PRO A 132 -24.85 -34.85 33.77
CA PRO A 132 -24.66 -36.28 33.66
C PRO A 132 -25.10 -36.81 32.29
N ILE A 133 -24.28 -37.72 31.78
CA ILE A 133 -24.49 -38.52 30.57
C ILE A 133 -25.69 -39.44 30.79
N SER A 134 -26.64 -39.42 29.86
CA SER A 134 -27.54 -40.56 29.63
C SER A 134 -27.94 -40.61 28.16
N THR A 135 -27.31 -41.53 27.46
CA THR A 135 -27.81 -42.17 26.23
C THR A 135 -29.14 -42.88 26.52
N PRO A 136 -29.99 -43.08 25.50
CA PRO A 136 -30.07 -44.44 24.98
C PRO A 136 -30.14 -44.54 23.45
N ILE A 137 -29.59 -45.67 23.01
CA ILE A 137 -29.68 -46.29 21.69
C ILE A 137 -31.14 -46.67 21.40
N VAL A 138 -31.66 -46.30 20.22
CA VAL A 138 -32.79 -46.99 19.56
C VAL A 138 -32.53 -47.05 18.06
N GLN A 139 -32.40 -48.28 17.55
CA GLN A 139 -32.47 -48.62 16.13
C GLN A 139 -33.94 -48.62 15.68
N ALA A 140 -34.24 -48.09 14.50
CA ALA A 140 -35.42 -48.47 13.72
C ALA A 140 -35.14 -48.32 12.21
N PRO A 141 -35.66 -49.23 11.36
CA PRO A 141 -35.43 -49.21 9.92
C PRO A 141 -36.67 -48.74 9.10
N PHE A 142 -36.36 -48.33 7.86
CA PHE A 142 -37.20 -48.31 6.64
C PHE A 142 -38.08 -47.10 6.22
N HIS A 143 -37.86 -46.74 4.93
CA HIS A 143 -38.74 -46.20 3.87
C HIS A 143 -39.21 -44.71 3.84
N THR A 144 -38.57 -43.96 2.89
CA THR A 144 -39.04 -42.95 1.88
C THR A 144 -40.44 -42.31 2.02
N PRO A 145 -40.69 -41.01 1.62
CA PRO A 145 -40.30 -40.47 0.31
C PRO A 145 -39.94 -38.97 0.20
N ASN A 146 -39.15 -38.69 -0.85
CA ASN A 146 -39.17 -37.53 -1.75
C ASN A 146 -40.15 -36.36 -1.42
N VAL A 147 -39.67 -35.26 -0.82
CA VAL A 147 -40.18 -33.89 -1.03
C VAL A 147 -39.08 -32.87 -0.66
N GLY A 148 -38.85 -31.88 -1.53
CA GLY A 148 -38.38 -30.56 -1.10
C GLY A 148 -36.88 -30.28 -1.28
N CYS A 149 -36.53 -29.79 -2.46
CA CYS A 149 -35.27 -29.09 -2.72
C CYS A 149 -35.20 -27.83 -1.84
N VAL A 150 -34.49 -27.93 -0.72
CA VAL A 150 -34.13 -26.79 0.13
C VAL A 150 -32.89 -26.14 -0.48
N PRO A 151 -32.89 -24.83 -0.79
CA PRO A 151 -31.68 -24.16 -1.24
C PRO A 151 -30.71 -24.10 -0.07
N THR A 152 -29.68 -24.97 -0.12
CA THR A 152 -28.50 -24.88 0.72
C THR A 152 -27.90 -23.50 0.51
N HIS A 153 -28.12 -22.62 1.48
CA HIS A 153 -27.51 -21.30 1.53
C HIS A 153 -26.01 -21.51 1.70
N GLU A 154 -25.28 -21.48 0.59
CA GLU A 154 -23.82 -21.47 0.60
C GLU A 154 -23.35 -20.27 1.42
N GLY A 155 -22.97 -20.54 2.66
CA GLY A 155 -22.29 -19.56 3.49
C GLY A 155 -21.03 -19.09 2.74
N PRO A 156 -20.70 -17.79 2.79
CA PRO A 156 -19.55 -17.25 2.10
C PRO A 156 -18.30 -18.00 2.56
N HIS A 157 -17.80 -18.86 1.67
CA HIS A 157 -16.57 -19.60 1.85
C HIS A 157 -15.42 -18.58 1.86
N PHE A 158 -15.08 -18.07 3.05
CA PHE A 158 -13.85 -17.31 3.24
C PHE A 158 -12.69 -18.29 3.06
N GLY A 159 -12.20 -18.36 1.82
CA GLY A 159 -10.98 -19.09 1.50
C GLY A 159 -9.82 -18.61 2.40
N PRO A 160 -8.85 -19.49 2.72
CA PRO A 160 -7.69 -19.14 3.53
C PRO A 160 -6.99 -17.89 2.99
N LEU A 161 -6.93 -16.83 3.81
CA LEU A 161 -6.29 -15.54 3.55
C LEU A 161 -4.74 -15.64 3.45
N GLU A 162 -4.21 -16.75 2.97
CA GLU A 162 -2.75 -16.99 2.92
C GLU A 162 -2.07 -16.39 1.69
N SER A 163 -2.83 -15.98 0.67
CA SER A 163 -2.24 -15.49 -0.60
C SER A 163 -1.68 -14.07 -0.55
N GLU A 164 -2.04 -13.22 0.41
CA GLU A 164 -1.47 -11.86 0.49
C GLU A 164 -0.10 -11.83 1.20
N SER A 165 0.27 -12.90 1.92
CA SER A 165 1.52 -13.00 2.69
C SER A 165 2.74 -13.35 1.83
N SER A 166 2.55 -14.12 0.75
CA SER A 166 3.67 -14.58 -0.10
C SER A 166 4.32 -13.44 -0.88
N PHE A 167 3.54 -12.45 -1.33
CA PHE A 167 4.03 -11.35 -2.16
C PHE A 167 5.02 -10.44 -1.40
N PHE A 168 4.69 -10.05 -0.16
CA PHE A 168 5.61 -9.26 0.66
C PHE A 168 6.88 -10.03 0.98
N ARG A 169 6.78 -11.35 1.14
CA ARG A 169 7.92 -12.22 1.38
C ARG A 169 8.86 -12.24 0.18
N GLU A 170 8.34 -12.41 -1.03
CA GLU A 170 9.14 -12.47 -2.27
C GLU A 170 9.80 -11.13 -2.60
N GLN A 171 9.05 -10.02 -2.51
CA GLN A 171 9.62 -8.69 -2.76
C GLN A 171 10.66 -8.33 -1.69
N PHE A 172 10.39 -8.66 -0.42
CA PHE A 172 11.36 -8.46 0.65
C PHE A 172 12.62 -9.30 0.42
N GLN A 173 12.47 -10.56 -0.01
CA GLN A 173 13.60 -11.43 -0.34
C GLN A 173 14.46 -10.83 -1.47
N GLU A 174 13.82 -10.34 -2.53
CA GLU A 174 14.50 -9.74 -3.68
C GLU A 174 15.28 -8.46 -3.27
N ASP A 175 14.63 -7.59 -2.49
CA ASP A 175 15.26 -6.37 -2.01
C ASP A 175 16.37 -6.67 -0.99
N TRP A 176 16.21 -7.69 -0.16
CA TRP A 176 17.23 -8.17 0.77
C TRP A 176 18.47 -8.66 0.01
N MET A 177 18.29 -9.41 -1.07
CA MET A 177 19.37 -9.89 -1.93
C MET A 177 20.09 -8.72 -2.64
N LYS A 178 19.35 -7.71 -3.12
CA LYS A 178 19.95 -6.50 -3.71
C LYS A 178 20.79 -5.72 -2.70
N ILE A 179 20.30 -5.58 -1.46
CA ILE A 179 21.06 -4.92 -0.39
C ILE A 179 22.31 -5.74 -0.06
N ALA A 180 22.21 -7.07 0.03
CA ALA A 180 23.34 -7.95 0.32
C ALA A 180 24.45 -7.87 -0.73
N GLY A 181 24.10 -7.83 -2.02
CA GLY A 181 25.06 -7.76 -3.12
C GLY A 181 25.69 -6.38 -3.37
N SER A 182 25.17 -5.33 -2.74
CA SER A 182 25.69 -3.96 -2.92
C SER A 182 26.97 -3.70 -2.11
N LYS A 183 27.84 -2.80 -2.60
CA LYS A 183 29.08 -2.42 -1.87
C LYS A 183 28.71 -1.81 -0.51
N GLY A 184 29.22 -2.39 0.58
CA GLY A 184 28.83 -2.03 1.96
C GLY A 184 27.49 -2.63 2.43
N GLY A 185 26.89 -3.52 1.63
CA GLY A 185 25.61 -4.18 1.91
C GLY A 185 25.59 -4.89 3.26
N HIS A 186 26.66 -5.65 3.58
CA HIS A 186 26.81 -6.32 4.87
C HIS A 186 26.79 -5.38 6.08
N ALA A 187 27.36 -4.17 5.97
CA ALA A 187 27.31 -3.20 7.08
C ALA A 187 25.88 -2.67 7.29
N ARG A 188 25.17 -2.37 6.19
CA ARG A 188 23.75 -1.95 6.24
C ARG A 188 22.86 -3.06 6.79
N LEU A 189 23.05 -4.31 6.36
CA LEU A 189 22.34 -5.48 6.85
C LEU A 189 22.51 -5.66 8.35
N ARG A 190 23.75 -5.60 8.85
CA ARG A 190 24.03 -5.66 10.29
C ARG A 190 23.36 -4.50 11.06
N SER A 191 23.33 -3.30 10.48
CA SER A 191 22.63 -2.16 11.09
C SER A 191 21.11 -2.38 11.16
N VAL A 192 20.50 -2.94 10.11
CA VAL A 192 19.06 -3.25 10.08
C VAL A 192 18.74 -4.36 11.08
N GLN A 193 19.52 -5.45 11.08
CA GLN A 193 19.38 -6.54 12.05
C GLN A 193 19.47 -6.03 13.49
N ARG A 194 20.45 -5.16 13.78
CA ARG A 194 20.59 -4.56 15.13
C ARG A 194 19.34 -3.79 15.55
N LYS A 195 18.79 -2.95 14.66
CA LYS A 195 17.56 -2.18 14.95
C LYS A 195 16.34 -3.08 15.14
N ILE A 196 16.22 -4.17 14.37
CA ILE A 196 15.12 -5.13 14.54
C ILE A 196 15.23 -5.80 15.92
N LEU A 197 16.43 -6.26 16.31
CA LEU A 197 16.65 -6.87 17.62
C LEU A 197 16.38 -5.89 18.76
N GLU A 198 16.76 -4.61 18.60
CA GLU A 198 16.46 -3.55 19.57
C GLU A 198 14.95 -3.35 19.75
N ILE A 199 14.18 -3.29 18.66
CA ILE A 199 12.71 -3.21 18.72
C ILE A 199 12.13 -4.44 19.43
N ILE A 200 12.60 -5.64 19.10
CA ILE A 200 12.13 -6.89 19.73
C ILE A 200 12.42 -6.87 21.23
N SER A 201 13.62 -6.43 21.66
CA SER A 201 13.97 -6.29 23.07
C SER A 201 12.99 -5.37 23.80
N VAL A 202 12.77 -4.17 23.27
CA VAL A 202 11.85 -3.18 23.87
C VAL A 202 10.43 -3.75 24.00
N VAL A 203 9.94 -4.47 22.99
CA VAL A 203 8.60 -5.09 23.03
C VAL A 203 8.52 -6.22 24.06
N CYS A 204 9.56 -7.06 24.15
CA CYS A 204 9.62 -8.15 25.12
C CYS A 204 9.74 -7.64 26.57
N ASP A 205 10.56 -6.61 26.80
CA ASP A 205 10.74 -5.99 28.12
C ASP A 205 9.42 -5.33 28.60
N ASN A 206 8.68 -4.69 27.68
CA ASN A 206 7.37 -4.11 27.98
C ASN A 206 6.32 -5.17 28.33
N ARG A 207 6.35 -6.37 27.73
CA ARG A 207 5.44 -7.47 28.10
C ARG A 207 5.68 -7.97 29.53
N HIS A 208 6.94 -8.08 29.95
CA HIS A 208 7.26 -8.48 31.33
C HIS A 208 6.82 -7.43 32.36
N PHE A 209 6.79 -6.16 31.98
CA PHE A 209 6.26 -5.09 32.83
C PHE A 209 4.74 -5.13 32.98
N SER A 210 4.01 -5.46 31.92
CA SER A 210 2.55 -5.62 31.97
C SER A 210 2.13 -6.83 32.82
N GLN A 211 2.86 -7.96 32.74
CA GLN A 211 2.56 -9.16 33.53
C GLN A 211 2.73 -8.94 35.04
N LYS A 212 3.73 -8.16 35.48
CA LYS A 212 3.95 -7.91 36.93
C LYS A 212 2.86 -7.05 37.58
N ARG A 213 2.13 -6.24 36.79
CA ARG A 213 1.04 -5.40 37.31
C ARG A 213 -0.23 -6.20 37.61
N THR A 214 -0.50 -7.28 36.88
CA THR A 214 -1.66 -8.14 37.13
C THR A 214 -1.48 -9.02 38.37
N ASP A 215 -0.25 -9.47 38.64
CA ASP A 215 0.03 -10.32 39.81
C ASP A 215 0.10 -9.52 41.12
N SER A 216 0.59 -8.27 41.07
CA SER A 216 0.63 -7.39 42.25
C SER A 216 -0.77 -6.95 42.71
N ALA A 217 -1.74 -6.86 41.79
CA ALA A 217 -3.14 -6.55 42.12
C ALA A 217 -3.88 -7.72 42.81
N ARG A 218 -3.43 -8.97 42.60
CA ARG A 218 -4.08 -10.16 43.19
C ARG A 218 -3.69 -10.43 44.64
N SER A 219 -2.60 -9.83 45.15
CA SER A 219 -2.10 -10.09 46.51
C SER A 219 -2.60 -9.11 47.59
N LYS A 220 -3.45 -8.12 47.25
CA LYS A 220 -3.97 -7.11 48.22
C LYS A 220 -5.44 -7.27 48.62
N LYS A 221 -6.10 -8.41 48.33
CA LYS A 221 -7.40 -8.76 48.95
C LYS A 221 -7.20 -9.53 50.26
N LYS A 222 -6.68 -8.85 51.28
CA LYS A 222 -6.94 -9.20 52.69
C LYS A 222 -7.19 -7.90 53.45
N SER A 223 -8.46 -7.71 53.81
CA SER A 223 -9.09 -6.69 54.67
C SER A 223 -8.18 -6.14 55.78
N PRO A 224 -8.34 -4.88 56.27
CA PRO A 224 -9.60 -4.49 56.93
C PRO A 224 -10.04 -3.01 56.88
N ALA A 225 -11.29 -2.85 57.33
CA ALA A 225 -11.82 -1.74 58.11
C ALA A 225 -12.36 -0.48 57.41
N LYS A 226 -13.67 -0.31 57.66
CA LYS A 226 -14.54 0.86 57.56
C LYS A 226 -13.88 2.19 57.99
N ARG A 227 -14.02 3.22 57.14
CA ARG A 227 -14.15 4.66 57.47
C ARG A 227 -14.62 5.36 56.19
N SER A 228 -15.90 5.71 56.02
CA SER A 228 -16.61 6.88 56.55
C SER A 228 -15.91 8.22 56.28
N SER A 229 -16.46 8.98 55.32
CA SER A 229 -16.45 10.46 55.12
C SER A 229 -16.19 10.79 53.65
N LYS A 230 -17.23 11.20 52.91
CA LYS A 230 -17.73 12.58 52.73
C LYS A 230 -16.91 13.40 51.71
N ASN A 231 -17.63 13.74 50.63
CA ASN A 231 -17.60 14.99 49.89
C ASN A 231 -16.31 15.34 49.11
N ASN A 232 -16.39 15.38 47.78
CA ASN A 232 -16.69 16.64 47.09
C ASN A 232 -16.81 16.43 45.58
N LEU A 233 -17.95 16.89 45.08
CA LEU A 233 -18.28 17.07 43.68
C LEU A 233 -17.55 18.34 43.21
N HIS A 234 -16.60 18.19 42.28
CA HIS A 234 -16.12 19.31 41.48
C HIS A 234 -16.17 18.94 40.01
N GLU A 235 -17.24 19.44 39.41
CA GLU A 235 -17.55 19.48 38.00
C GLU A 235 -16.57 20.43 37.29
N PRO A 236 -15.81 19.98 36.28
CA PRO A 236 -14.98 20.88 35.50
C PRO A 236 -15.86 21.61 34.47
N GLN A 237 -16.05 22.92 34.70
CA GLN A 237 -16.64 23.83 33.72
C GLN A 237 -15.77 23.86 32.45
N THR A 238 -16.40 23.56 31.32
CA THR A 238 -15.88 23.80 29.99
C THR A 238 -16.09 25.27 29.62
N PRO A 239 -15.05 26.03 29.19
CA PRO A 239 -15.25 27.37 28.71
C PRO A 239 -15.88 27.37 27.31
N ASN A 240 -16.91 28.20 27.20
CA ASN A 240 -17.74 28.47 26.04
C ASN A 240 -16.95 28.83 24.78
N VAL A 241 -17.46 28.29 23.68
CA VAL A 241 -17.22 28.68 22.30
C VAL A 241 -17.67 30.14 22.12
N VAL A 242 -16.72 31.03 21.85
CA VAL A 242 -17.02 32.35 21.26
C VAL A 242 -16.90 32.21 19.75
N THR A 243 -18.06 32.17 19.11
CA THR A 243 -18.24 32.26 17.66
C THR A 243 -18.09 33.73 17.29
N GLU A 244 -16.92 34.15 16.82
CA GLU A 244 -16.70 35.51 16.34
C GLU A 244 -16.64 35.57 14.80
N SER A 245 -17.67 36.25 14.28
CA SER A 245 -17.67 37.15 13.13
C SER A 245 -17.34 36.62 11.73
N ALA A 246 -18.41 36.53 10.94
CA ALA A 246 -18.40 36.62 9.50
C ALA A 246 -17.83 37.99 9.07
N VAL A 247 -16.65 37.98 8.45
CA VAL A 247 -16.17 39.11 7.65
C VAL A 247 -16.46 38.80 6.19
N GLU A 248 -17.45 39.51 5.66
CA GLU A 248 -17.78 39.62 4.25
C GLU A 248 -16.60 40.25 3.48
N PRO A 249 -15.97 39.58 2.50
CA PRO A 249 -15.06 40.25 1.59
C PRO A 249 -15.87 40.91 0.47
N LYS A 250 -15.94 42.24 0.53
CA LYS A 250 -16.38 43.11 -0.56
C LYS A 250 -15.72 42.70 -1.87
N PHE A 251 -16.53 42.35 -2.87
CA PHE A 251 -16.14 42.21 -4.26
C PHE A 251 -15.59 43.55 -4.79
N ALA A 252 -14.26 43.70 -4.76
CA ALA A 252 -13.58 44.73 -5.52
C ALA A 252 -13.52 44.27 -6.99
N GLY A 253 -14.20 45.00 -7.86
CA GLY A 253 -14.18 44.80 -9.30
C GLY A 253 -12.77 44.95 -9.85
N ASN A 254 -12.15 43.82 -10.18
CA ASN A 254 -10.89 43.79 -10.91
C ASN A 254 -11.15 44.08 -12.39
N ARG A 255 -10.94 45.34 -12.75
CA ARG A 255 -10.67 45.79 -14.12
C ARG A 255 -9.62 44.88 -14.74
N ALA A 256 -9.93 44.38 -15.93
CA ALA A 256 -8.99 43.65 -16.77
C ALA A 256 -7.74 44.52 -17.05
N PRO A 257 -6.52 43.99 -16.86
CA PRO A 257 -5.32 44.71 -17.24
C PRO A 257 -5.22 44.84 -18.77
N PRO A 258 -4.66 45.94 -19.29
CA PRO A 258 -4.51 46.17 -20.72
C PRO A 258 -3.54 45.14 -21.34
N VAL A 259 -3.98 44.56 -22.46
CA VAL A 259 -3.22 43.62 -23.28
C VAL A 259 -1.97 44.32 -23.82
N PRO A 260 -0.75 43.81 -23.59
CA PRO A 260 0.46 44.39 -24.19
C PRO A 260 0.49 44.11 -25.71
N PRO A 261 1.07 45.03 -26.51
CA PRO A 261 1.13 44.91 -27.95
C PRO A 261 1.98 43.71 -28.39
N ILE A 262 1.44 42.97 -29.36
CA ILE A 262 2.04 41.83 -30.03
C ILE A 262 3.29 42.29 -30.77
N ASN A 263 4.45 41.80 -30.36
CA ASN A 263 5.72 42.04 -31.03
C ASN A 263 5.89 41.01 -32.16
N PRO A 264 6.06 41.42 -33.44
CA PRO A 264 6.28 40.49 -34.53
C PRO A 264 7.70 39.90 -34.46
N TYR A 265 7.75 38.57 -34.38
CA TYR A 265 8.87 37.63 -34.53
C TYR A 265 10.29 38.18 -34.85
N PRO A 266 11.32 37.81 -34.08
CA PRO A 266 12.69 37.82 -34.58
C PRO A 266 12.95 36.58 -35.46
N SER A 267 13.49 36.84 -36.65
CA SER A 267 13.92 35.85 -37.63
C SER A 267 14.95 34.86 -37.05
N THR A 268 14.68 33.58 -37.24
CA THR A 268 15.57 32.47 -36.88
C THR A 268 16.79 32.44 -37.81
N PRO A 269 18.04 32.42 -37.30
CA PRO A 269 19.21 32.24 -38.15
C PRO A 269 19.37 30.77 -38.57
N ALA A 270 19.81 30.58 -39.82
CA ALA A 270 20.02 29.31 -40.50
C ALA A 270 20.89 28.34 -39.69
N ALA A 271 20.37 27.13 -39.48
CA ALA A 271 21.07 26.04 -38.83
C ALA A 271 22.22 25.50 -39.73
N LYS A 272 23.42 25.43 -39.16
CA LYS A 272 24.58 24.76 -39.75
C LYS A 272 24.35 23.23 -39.83
N PRO A 273 24.88 22.54 -40.85
CA PRO A 273 24.75 21.09 -41.00
C PRO A 273 25.43 20.34 -39.84
N GLN A 274 24.67 19.48 -39.18
CA GLN A 274 25.17 18.57 -38.13
C GLN A 274 25.92 17.40 -38.77
N THR A 275 27.19 17.26 -38.37
CA THR A 275 28.02 16.07 -38.62
C THR A 275 27.47 14.88 -37.84
N VAL A 276 27.04 13.85 -38.56
CA VAL A 276 26.52 12.59 -38.00
C VAL A 276 27.67 11.79 -37.38
N PRO A 277 27.61 11.42 -36.08
CA PRO A 277 28.62 10.56 -35.47
C PRO A 277 28.46 9.09 -35.92
N PRO A 278 29.56 8.33 -36.02
CA PRO A 278 29.55 6.96 -36.52
C PRO A 278 28.76 6.00 -35.60
N ARG A 279 28.00 5.12 -36.27
CA ARG A 279 27.14 4.09 -35.69
C ARG A 279 27.97 3.10 -34.84
N PRO A 280 27.61 2.85 -33.56
CA PRO A 280 28.22 1.78 -32.77
C PRO A 280 27.93 0.42 -33.41
N LYS A 281 28.96 -0.42 -33.52
CA LYS A 281 28.84 -1.81 -34.01
C LYS A 281 28.02 -2.62 -32.98
N ASP A 282 27.00 -3.33 -33.46
CA ASP A 282 26.17 -4.19 -32.65
C ASP A 282 27.00 -5.34 -32.04
N PRO A 283 26.90 -5.62 -30.73
CA PRO A 283 27.57 -6.76 -30.12
C PRO A 283 26.93 -8.07 -30.58
N ASN A 284 27.79 -9.00 -30.97
CA ASN A 284 27.47 -10.34 -31.46
C ASN A 284 26.70 -11.14 -30.39
N ILE A 285 25.57 -11.75 -30.79
CA ILE A 285 24.61 -12.44 -29.93
C ILE A 285 25.10 -13.84 -29.48
N ASN A 286 26.20 -14.34 -30.04
CA ASN A 286 26.65 -15.73 -29.82
C ASN A 286 27.60 -15.95 -28.64
N ASP A 287 27.92 -14.95 -27.81
CA ASP A 287 28.88 -15.08 -26.69
C ASP A 287 28.22 -15.35 -25.31
N TYR A 288 26.96 -15.82 -25.26
CA TYR A 288 26.19 -15.89 -24.00
C TYR A 288 25.72 -17.29 -23.56
N GLU A 289 26.35 -18.37 -24.01
CA GLU A 289 25.97 -19.75 -23.60
C GLU A 289 26.81 -20.36 -22.45
N ASP A 290 27.87 -19.70 -21.95
CA ASP A 290 28.82 -20.35 -21.02
C ASP A 290 28.73 -19.93 -19.54
N PHE A 291 27.60 -19.39 -19.09
CA PHE A 291 27.41 -19.04 -17.67
C PHE A 291 26.17 -19.65 -17.04
N LEU A 292 26.19 -20.97 -16.84
CA LEU A 292 25.33 -21.66 -15.87
C LEU A 292 26.14 -21.95 -14.58
N PRO A 293 25.72 -21.45 -13.39
CA PRO A 293 26.41 -21.75 -12.14
C PRO A 293 26.11 -23.16 -11.61
N LEU A 294 27.17 -23.97 -11.54
CA LEU A 294 27.30 -25.22 -10.77
C LEU A 294 27.09 -24.99 -9.26
N CYS A 295 25.84 -24.99 -8.79
CA CYS A 295 25.53 -24.97 -7.35
C CYS A 295 24.41 -25.96 -6.97
N LEU A 296 24.52 -27.21 -7.38
CA LEU A 296 23.77 -28.33 -6.78
C LEU A 296 24.62 -29.62 -6.82
N ARG A 297 25.66 -29.71 -5.99
CA ARG A 297 26.27 -30.99 -5.56
C ARG A 297 26.89 -30.87 -4.18
N LYS A 298 26.16 -31.33 -3.15
CA LYS A 298 26.63 -32.26 -2.10
C LYS A 298 25.65 -32.28 -0.92
N LYS A 299 24.93 -33.39 -0.80
CA LYS A 299 24.70 -34.15 0.45
C LYS A 299 24.01 -35.48 0.08
N GLN A 300 24.84 -36.49 -0.20
CA GLN A 300 24.65 -37.87 0.21
C GLN A 300 26.00 -38.33 0.74
#